data_AF-A0A1C5JZZ0-F1
#
_entry.id   AF-A0A1C5JZZ0-F1
#
_cell.length_a   1.000
_cell.length_b   1.000
_cell.length_c   1.000
_cell.angle_alpha   90.00
_cell.angle_beta   90.00
_cell.angle_gamma   90.00
#
_symmetry.space_group_name_H-M   'P 1'
#
loop_
_entity.id
_entity.type
_entity.pdbx_description
1 polymer ?
#
loop_
_entity_poly.entity_id
_entity_poly.type
_entity_poly.pdbx_seq_one_letter_code
_entity_poly.pdbx_strand_id
1 'polypeptide(L)'
;MAARAHRRSPLAMMVLALLVEEPMHAYRMQQLIRQRDKQDVVNVAQRNSVYQTIDRLHRDELIRVAHTAREDRRPERTVYALTEQGRRTLDGWLAEALATPAREFPEFPAALSFLPILPPEEAVRQLDRRAGTLAARLAEREAVLAAVDLPRLFLIEDEYRLALLRTELEWVRAVVAELRAGTITWSGEWLADWTGGGEN
;
A
#
# COMPACT_ATOMS: atom_id res chain seq x y z
N MET A 1 -23.51 -9.39 23.03
CA MET A 1 -23.47 -8.24 22.09
C MET A 1 -22.27 -8.45 21.19
N ALA A 2 -22.46 -8.65 19.89
CA ALA A 2 -21.34 -8.80 18.96
C ALA A 2 -20.49 -7.52 19.03
N ALA A 3 -19.20 -7.66 19.36
CA ALA A 3 -18.27 -6.55 19.34
C ALA A 3 -18.31 -5.91 17.96
N ARG A 4 -18.53 -4.59 17.89
CA ARG A 4 -18.52 -3.86 16.63
C ARG A 4 -17.16 -4.13 15.97
N ALA A 5 -17.15 -4.79 14.82
CA ALA A 5 -15.91 -5.08 14.11
C ALA A 5 -15.23 -3.75 13.74
N HIS A 6 -14.14 -3.41 14.42
CA HIS A 6 -13.39 -2.20 14.15
C HIS A 6 -12.83 -2.29 12.73
N ARG A 7 -13.07 -1.26 11.91
CA ARG A 7 -12.61 -1.26 10.51
C ARG A 7 -11.08 -1.13 10.47
N ARG A 8 -10.41 -2.23 10.12
CA ARG A 8 -8.96 -2.30 9.84
C ARG A 8 -8.64 -1.49 8.58
N SER A 9 -7.57 -0.70 8.63
CA SER A 9 -6.94 -0.10 7.45
C SER A 9 -5.44 0.14 7.72
N PRO A 10 -4.59 0.20 6.68
CA PRO A 10 -3.16 0.53 6.86
C PRO A 10 -2.95 1.83 7.63
N LEU A 11 -3.72 2.88 7.31
CA LEU A 11 -3.66 4.17 8.02
C LEU A 11 -4.07 4.06 9.49
N ALA A 12 -5.08 3.26 9.81
CA ALA A 12 -5.50 3.05 11.20
C ALA A 12 -4.45 2.29 12.00
N MET A 13 -3.84 1.24 11.43
CA MET A 13 -2.72 0.52 12.05
C MET A 13 -1.54 1.46 12.29
N MET A 14 -1.19 2.31 11.32
CA MET A 14 -0.13 3.30 11.46
C MET A 14 -0.41 4.31 12.57
N VAL A 15 -1.62 4.86 12.65
CA VAL A 15 -2.00 5.80 13.73
C VAL A 15 -1.90 5.14 15.11
N LEU A 16 -2.41 3.92 15.26
CA LEU A 16 -2.31 3.20 16.54
C LEU A 16 -0.86 2.87 16.88
N ALA A 17 -0.05 2.43 15.91
CA ALA A 17 1.36 2.13 16.10
C ALA A 17 2.19 3.36 16.53
N LEU A 18 1.92 4.54 15.95
CA LEU A 18 2.55 5.78 16.42
C LEU A 18 2.21 6.09 17.87
N LEU A 19 0.96 5.84 18.29
CA LEU A 19 0.52 6.06 19.66
C LEU A 19 0.98 4.96 20.64
N VAL A 20 1.55 3.86 20.15
CA VAL A 20 2.32 2.91 20.97
C VAL A 20 3.66 3.53 21.41
N GLU A 21 4.28 4.33 20.53
CA GLU A 21 5.56 5.00 20.82
C GLU A 21 5.40 6.07 21.91
N GLU A 22 4.46 7.00 21.71
CA GLU A 22 4.15 8.05 22.68
C GLU A 22 2.80 8.74 22.40
N PRO A 23 2.14 9.34 23.41
CA PRO A 23 1.01 10.25 23.19
C PRO A 23 1.41 11.44 22.32
N MET A 24 0.65 11.72 21.26
CA MET A 24 0.97 12.80 20.34
C MET A 24 -0.27 13.44 19.72
N HIS A 25 -0.10 14.67 19.23
CA HIS A 25 -1.16 15.40 18.53
C HIS A 25 -1.24 15.02 17.04
N ALA A 26 -2.41 15.17 16.43
CA ALA A 26 -2.71 14.81 15.03
C ALA A 26 -1.70 15.36 14.00
N TYR A 27 -1.18 16.57 14.23
CA TYR A 27 -0.20 17.17 13.33
C TYR A 27 1.16 16.42 13.35
N ARG A 28 1.61 15.96 14.52
CA ARG A 28 2.83 15.13 14.64
C ARG A 28 2.63 13.80 13.95
N MET A 29 1.48 13.14 14.17
CA MET A 29 1.15 11.91 13.46
C MET A 29 1.24 12.13 11.96
N GLN A 30 0.61 13.18 11.43
CA GLN A 30 0.68 13.49 10.00
C GLN A 30 2.12 13.75 9.50
N GLN A 31 2.96 14.40 10.29
CA GLN A 31 4.37 14.61 9.94
C GLN A 31 5.14 13.28 9.92
N LEU A 32 5.01 12.46 10.96
CA LEU A 32 5.69 11.17 11.08
C LEU A 32 5.23 10.21 9.99
N ILE A 33 3.93 10.15 9.72
CA ILE A 33 3.38 9.36 8.62
C ILE A 33 4.02 9.83 7.32
N ARG A 34 4.05 11.12 6.98
CA ARG A 34 4.70 11.60 5.74
C ARG A 34 6.21 11.35 5.69
N GLN A 35 6.89 11.37 6.83
CA GLN A 35 8.33 11.10 6.90
C GLN A 35 8.65 9.62 6.70
N ARG A 36 7.78 8.74 7.20
CA ARG A 36 7.88 7.28 7.08
C ARG A 36 7.31 6.79 5.74
N ASP A 37 6.33 7.49 5.18
CA ASP A 37 5.66 7.22 3.89
C ASP A 37 6.49 7.69 2.69
N LYS A 38 7.83 7.58 2.76
CA LYS A 38 8.69 7.77 1.59
C LYS A 38 8.63 6.58 0.61
N GLN A 39 7.73 5.63 0.83
CA GLN A 39 7.82 4.24 0.35
C GLN A 39 6.45 3.61 -0.04
N ASP A 40 5.42 4.40 -0.34
CA ASP A 40 4.11 3.93 -0.86
C ASP A 40 3.36 2.92 0.05
N VAL A 41 3.56 2.97 1.38
CA VAL A 41 2.94 2.01 2.32
C VAL A 41 1.48 2.33 2.58
N VAL A 42 1.16 3.62 2.58
CA VAL A 42 -0.19 4.12 2.79
C VAL A 42 -0.38 5.17 1.71
N ASN A 43 -1.50 5.15 0.99
CA ASN A 43 -1.83 6.27 0.11
C ASN A 43 -2.23 7.48 0.98
N VAL A 44 -1.25 8.11 1.65
CA VAL A 44 -1.43 9.24 2.60
C VAL A 44 -1.64 10.56 1.84
N ALA A 45 -1.88 10.51 0.52
CA ALA A 45 -2.06 11.70 -0.30
C ALA A 45 -3.19 12.63 0.20
N GLN A 46 -4.12 12.13 1.02
CA GLN A 46 -5.22 12.94 1.54
C GLN A 46 -5.03 13.26 3.03
N ARG A 47 -4.57 14.47 3.34
CA ARG A 47 -4.53 15.06 4.71
C ARG A 47 -5.81 14.81 5.51
N ASN A 48 -6.97 14.84 4.85
CA ASN A 48 -8.27 14.63 5.47
C ASN A 48 -8.45 13.20 6.02
N SER A 49 -7.79 12.20 5.42
CA SER A 49 -7.90 10.80 5.83
C SER A 49 -7.32 10.56 7.23
N VAL A 50 -6.25 11.27 7.61
CA VAL A 50 -5.61 11.13 8.93
C VAL A 50 -6.55 11.62 10.02
N TYR A 51 -7.12 12.81 9.87
CA TYR A 51 -8.06 13.37 10.85
C TYR A 51 -9.33 12.53 10.96
N GLN A 52 -9.94 12.12 9.83
CA GLN A 52 -11.10 11.22 9.84
C GLN A 52 -10.79 9.87 10.50
N THR A 53 -9.57 9.36 10.32
CA THR A 53 -9.12 8.13 10.99
C THR A 53 -8.98 8.33 12.48
N ILE A 54 -8.36 9.43 12.92
CA ILE A 54 -8.26 9.79 14.35
C ILE A 54 -9.65 9.92 14.97
N ASP A 55 -10.55 10.68 14.34
CA ASP A 55 -11.92 10.88 14.82
C ASP A 55 -12.67 9.55 14.93
N ARG A 56 -12.48 8.65 13.98
CA ARG A 56 -13.04 7.29 14.03
C ARG A 56 -12.44 6.48 15.16
N LEU A 57 -11.12 6.40 15.28
CA LEU A 57 -10.44 5.64 16.32
C LEU A 57 -10.80 6.16 17.74
N HIS A 58 -11.02 7.47 17.86
CA HIS A 58 -11.47 8.09 19.12
C HIS A 58 -12.92 7.73 19.43
N ARG A 59 -13.82 7.81 18.44
CA ARG A 59 -15.22 7.36 18.59
C ARG A 59 -15.34 5.86 18.89
N ASP A 60 -14.40 5.06 18.38
CA ASP A 60 -14.30 3.62 18.61
C ASP A 60 -13.56 3.30 19.94
N GLU A 61 -13.20 4.31 20.75
CA GLU A 61 -12.52 4.18 22.05
C GLU A 61 -11.14 3.48 22.00
N LEU A 62 -10.55 3.39 20.80
CA LEU A 62 -9.21 2.84 20.58
C LEU A 62 -8.12 3.85 20.95
N ILE A 63 -8.45 5.14 20.94
CA ILE A 63 -7.60 6.23 21.42
C ILE A 63 -8.45 7.16 22.29
N ARG A 64 -7.80 7.90 23.19
CA ARG A 64 -8.44 8.88 24.08
C ARG A 64 -7.70 10.20 24.05
N VAL A 65 -8.38 11.29 24.41
CA VAL A 65 -7.70 12.55 24.73
C VAL A 65 -6.85 12.36 25.98
N ALA A 66 -5.56 12.64 25.88
CA ALA A 66 -4.63 12.63 27.00
C ALA A 66 -4.67 13.97 27.73
N HIS A 67 -4.47 15.06 26.99
CA HIS A 67 -4.56 16.44 27.45
C HIS A 67 -4.63 17.38 26.25
N THR A 68 -4.96 18.65 26.49
CA THR A 68 -4.78 19.73 25.52
C THR A 68 -3.46 20.42 25.78
N ALA A 69 -2.60 20.50 24.77
CA ALA A 69 -1.32 21.19 24.85
C ALA A 69 -1.46 22.57 24.20
N ARG A 70 -0.91 23.61 24.86
CA ARG A 70 -0.82 24.96 24.33
C ARG A 70 0.65 25.36 24.24
N GLU A 71 1.17 25.45 23.02
CA GLU A 71 2.45 26.13 22.77
C GLU A 71 2.19 27.62 22.60
N ASP A 72 3.00 28.47 23.25
CA ASP A 72 2.88 29.92 23.20
C ASP A 72 2.71 30.43 21.76
N ARG A 73 1.64 31.23 21.55
CA ARG A 73 1.19 31.83 20.28
C ARG A 73 0.63 30.88 19.21
N ARG A 74 0.32 29.61 19.52
CA ARG A 74 -0.40 28.68 18.61
C ARG A 74 -1.76 28.22 19.18
N PRO A 75 -2.71 27.79 18.31
CA PRO A 75 -3.98 27.22 18.76
C PRO A 75 -3.75 25.97 19.61
N GLU A 76 -4.63 25.73 20.58
CA GLU A 76 -4.62 24.52 21.42
C GLU A 76 -4.63 23.25 20.56
N ARG A 77 -3.80 22.28 20.92
CA ARG A 77 -3.69 21.00 20.21
C ARG A 77 -4.08 19.86 21.13
N THR A 78 -5.05 19.07 20.71
CA THR A 78 -5.43 17.83 21.37
C THR A 78 -4.33 16.78 21.21
N VAL A 79 -3.81 16.29 22.33
CA VAL A 79 -2.88 15.15 22.38
C VAL A 79 -3.70 13.89 22.61
N TYR A 80 -3.50 12.88 21.76
CA TYR A 80 -4.16 11.58 21.88
C TYR A 80 -3.21 10.56 22.49
N ALA A 81 -3.76 9.61 23.23
CA ALA A 81 -3.06 8.44 23.75
C ALA A 81 -3.80 7.16 23.36
N LEU A 82 -3.04 6.08 23.17
CA LEU A 82 -3.59 4.74 22.94
C LEU A 82 -4.33 4.24 24.20
N THR A 83 -5.44 3.54 24.01
CA THR A 83 -6.13 2.83 25.11
C THR A 83 -5.70 1.36 25.15
N GLU A 84 -5.99 0.66 26.24
CA GLU A 84 -5.74 -0.79 26.33
C GLU A 84 -6.56 -1.58 25.28
N GLN A 85 -7.76 -1.10 24.94
CA GLN A 85 -8.54 -1.65 23.82
C GLN A 85 -7.87 -1.38 22.46
N GLY A 86 -7.32 -0.18 22.28
CA GLY A 86 -6.54 0.20 21.10
C GLY A 86 -5.33 -0.70 20.89
N ARG A 87 -4.57 -0.98 21.96
CA ARG A 87 -3.42 -1.91 21.93
C ARG A 87 -3.84 -3.31 21.48
N ARG A 88 -4.81 -3.92 22.17
CA ARG A 88 -5.30 -5.27 21.81
C ARG A 88 -5.86 -5.34 20.40
N THR A 89 -6.50 -4.26 19.94
CA THR A 89 -7.04 -4.17 18.57
C THR A 89 -5.93 -4.07 17.53
N LEU A 90 -4.88 -3.28 17.80
CA LEU A 90 -3.69 -3.22 16.93
C LEU A 90 -3.01 -4.59 16.83
N ASP A 91 -2.79 -5.27 17.96
CA ASP A 91 -2.17 -6.60 17.98
C ASP A 91 -2.98 -7.61 17.14
N GLY A 92 -4.30 -7.63 17.31
CA GLY A 92 -5.19 -8.49 16.51
C GLY A 92 -5.19 -8.13 15.03
N TRP A 93 -5.16 -6.83 14.68
CA TRP A 93 -5.09 -6.40 13.29
C TRP A 93 -3.77 -6.78 12.61
N LEU A 94 -2.64 -6.65 13.32
CA LEU A 94 -1.33 -7.05 12.83
C LEU A 94 -1.25 -8.56 12.63
N ALA A 95 -1.70 -9.35 13.61
CA ALA A 95 -1.73 -10.80 13.51
C ALA A 95 -2.57 -11.26 12.30
N GLU A 96 -3.77 -10.72 12.13
CA GLU A 96 -4.65 -11.06 11.00
C GLU A 96 -4.07 -10.59 9.65
N ALA A 97 -3.38 -9.45 9.61
CA ALA A 97 -2.78 -8.95 8.36
C ALA A 97 -1.57 -9.78 7.91
N LEU A 98 -0.81 -10.32 8.87
CA LEU A 98 0.31 -11.21 8.59
C LEU A 98 -0.13 -12.63 8.26
N ALA A 99 -1.20 -13.12 8.89
CA ALA A 99 -1.67 -14.50 8.70
C ALA A 99 -2.55 -14.66 7.44
N THR A 100 -3.37 -13.66 7.13
CA THR A 100 -4.39 -13.76 6.09
C THR A 100 -4.15 -12.75 4.98
N PRO A 101 -3.81 -13.19 3.75
CA PRO A 101 -3.73 -12.32 2.60
C PRO A 101 -5.02 -11.53 2.41
N ALA A 102 -4.88 -10.21 2.25
CA ALA A 102 -6.03 -9.37 1.96
C ALA A 102 -6.53 -9.63 0.53
N ARG A 103 -7.85 -9.48 0.32
CA ARG A 103 -8.39 -9.40 -1.03
C ARG A 103 -8.05 -8.02 -1.60
N GLU A 104 -6.97 -7.98 -2.38
CA GLU A 104 -6.51 -6.78 -3.06
C GLU A 104 -7.07 -6.70 -4.48
N PHE A 105 -7.18 -5.48 -5.00
CA PHE A 105 -7.63 -5.22 -6.36
C PHE A 105 -6.62 -4.31 -7.07
N PRO A 106 -5.40 -4.78 -7.36
CA PRO A 106 -4.37 -3.96 -7.97
C PRO A 106 -4.74 -3.64 -9.43
N GLU A 107 -4.42 -2.42 -9.88
CA GLU A 107 -4.80 -1.93 -11.21
C GLU A 107 -4.12 -2.72 -12.35
N PHE A 108 -2.87 -3.16 -12.16
CA PHE A 108 -2.11 -3.81 -13.21
C PHE A 108 -2.66 -5.19 -13.61
N PRO A 109 -2.92 -6.14 -12.69
CA PRO A 109 -3.66 -7.36 -13.01
C PRO A 109 -5.01 -7.11 -13.67
N ALA A 110 -5.75 -6.07 -13.24
CA ALA A 110 -7.01 -5.72 -13.89
C ALA A 110 -6.79 -5.26 -15.34
N ALA A 111 -5.77 -4.44 -15.61
CA ALA A 111 -5.41 -4.04 -16.97
C ALA A 111 -4.97 -5.22 -17.84
N LEU A 112 -4.23 -6.19 -17.28
CA LEU A 112 -3.84 -7.41 -17.98
C LEU A 112 -5.05 -8.27 -18.39
N SER A 113 -6.08 -8.36 -17.54
CA SER A 113 -7.34 -9.04 -17.88
C SER A 113 -8.05 -8.44 -19.10
N PHE A 114 -7.75 -7.19 -19.44
CA PHE A 114 -8.30 -6.48 -20.59
C PHE A 114 -7.22 -6.09 -21.61
N LEU A 115 -6.04 -6.72 -21.55
CA LEU A 115 -4.91 -6.43 -22.44
C LEU A 115 -5.29 -6.46 -23.93
N PRO A 116 -6.14 -7.41 -24.41
CA PRO A 116 -6.49 -7.49 -25.83
C PRO A 116 -7.30 -6.30 -26.38
N ILE A 117 -7.81 -5.40 -25.52
CA ILE A 117 -8.41 -4.14 -25.96
C ILE A 117 -7.38 -3.26 -26.68
N LEU A 118 -6.09 -3.40 -26.34
CA LEU A 118 -5.00 -2.72 -27.04
C LEU A 118 -4.47 -3.59 -28.19
N PRO A 119 -4.00 -3.00 -29.30
CA PRO A 119 -3.20 -3.73 -30.27
C PRO A 119 -1.91 -4.29 -29.63
N PRO A 120 -1.39 -5.46 -30.06
CA PRO A 120 -0.17 -6.04 -29.49
C PRO A 120 1.03 -5.09 -29.45
N GLU A 121 1.21 -4.26 -30.47
CA GLU A 121 2.29 -3.26 -30.50
C GLU A 121 2.15 -2.18 -29.42
N GLU A 122 0.92 -1.75 -29.12
CA GLU A 122 0.66 -0.78 -28.05
C GLU A 122 0.85 -1.42 -26.68
N ALA A 123 0.42 -2.68 -26.51
CA ALA A 123 0.70 -3.46 -25.31
C ALA A 123 2.22 -3.55 -25.03
N VAL A 124 3.03 -3.87 -26.05
CA VAL A 124 4.50 -3.87 -25.94
C VAL A 124 5.02 -2.51 -25.47
N ARG A 125 4.62 -1.41 -26.12
CA ARG A 125 5.08 -0.05 -25.76
C ARG A 125 4.78 0.29 -24.31
N GLN A 126 3.57 0.00 -23.82
CA GLN A 126 3.20 0.32 -22.44
C GLN A 126 3.90 -0.59 -21.42
N LEU A 127 4.06 -1.87 -21.72
CA LEU A 127 4.78 -2.81 -20.86
C LEU A 127 6.29 -2.49 -20.80
N ASP A 128 6.91 -2.04 -21.90
CA ASP A 128 8.29 -1.53 -21.89
C ASP A 128 8.45 -0.33 -20.96
N ARG A 129 7.52 0.64 -21.06
CA ARG A 129 7.52 1.83 -20.19
C ARG A 129 7.39 1.43 -18.72
N ARG A 130 6.53 0.46 -18.43
CA ARG A 130 6.38 -0.12 -17.08
C ARG A 130 7.69 -0.76 -16.63
N ALA A 131 8.31 -1.61 -17.45
CA ALA A 131 9.58 -2.27 -17.14
C ALA A 131 10.70 -1.27 -16.82
N GLY A 132 10.81 -0.18 -17.59
CA GLY A 132 11.78 0.89 -17.31
C GLY A 132 11.53 1.57 -15.96
N THR A 133 10.26 1.83 -15.62
CA THR A 133 9.87 2.40 -14.33
C THR A 133 10.18 1.45 -13.17
N LEU A 134 9.86 0.17 -13.31
CA LEU A 134 10.15 -0.87 -12.31
C LEU A 134 11.66 -1.02 -12.09
N ALA A 135 12.45 -1.03 -13.17
CA ALA A 135 13.91 -1.13 -13.09
C ALA A 135 14.53 0.08 -12.36
N ALA A 136 14.05 1.30 -12.63
CA ALA A 136 14.52 2.49 -11.94
C ALA A 136 14.19 2.44 -10.44
N ARG A 137 12.96 2.04 -10.08
CA ARG A 137 12.54 1.87 -8.68
C ARG A 137 13.36 0.79 -7.96
N LEU A 138 13.60 -0.33 -8.63
CA LEU A 138 14.40 -1.42 -8.09
C LEU A 138 15.81 -0.94 -7.76
N ALA A 139 16.49 -0.30 -8.72
CA ALA A 139 17.84 0.23 -8.54
C ALA A 139 17.92 1.29 -7.42
N GLU A 140 16.94 2.20 -7.35
CA GLU A 140 16.86 3.20 -6.29
C GLU A 140 16.78 2.55 -4.90
N ARG A 141 15.91 1.54 -4.74
CA ARG A 141 15.71 0.85 -3.46
C ARG A 141 16.90 0.00 -3.06
N GLU A 142 17.51 -0.71 -4.01
CA GLU A 142 18.75 -1.46 -3.76
C GLU A 142 19.87 -0.55 -3.29
N ALA A 143 20.02 0.65 -3.88
CA ALA A 143 21.01 1.63 -3.46
C ALA A 143 20.75 2.17 -2.04
N VAL A 144 19.48 2.46 -1.69
CA VAL A 144 19.11 2.89 -0.34
C VAL A 144 19.43 1.80 0.69
N LEU A 145 19.08 0.55 0.40
CA LEU A 145 19.32 -0.57 1.31
C LEU A 145 20.81 -0.89 1.48
N ALA A 146 21.60 -0.75 0.42
CA ALA A 146 23.05 -0.93 0.50
C ALA A 146 23.75 0.17 1.33
N ALA A 147 23.12 1.33 1.52
CA ALA A 147 23.68 2.47 2.23
C ALA A 147 23.32 2.52 3.73
N VAL A 148 22.47 1.61 4.22
CA VAL A 148 22.02 1.58 5.63
C VAL A 148 22.65 0.42 6.38
N ASP A 149 23.17 0.70 7.57
CA ASP A 149 23.64 -0.31 8.52
C ASP A 149 22.62 -0.45 9.66
N LEU A 150 21.53 -1.18 9.37
CA LEU A 150 20.45 -1.44 10.32
C LEU A 150 20.23 -2.96 10.46
N PRO A 151 19.85 -3.44 11.66
CA PRO A 151 19.41 -4.82 11.82
C PRO A 151 18.29 -5.18 10.85
N ARG A 152 18.33 -6.41 10.31
CA ARG A 152 17.36 -6.94 9.34
C ARG A 152 15.89 -6.71 9.71
N LEU A 153 15.55 -6.75 10.99
CA LEU A 153 14.19 -6.50 11.48
C LEU A 153 13.63 -5.15 10.97
N PHE A 154 14.48 -4.12 10.88
CA PHE A 154 14.08 -2.80 10.40
C PHE A 154 14.07 -2.68 8.87
N LEU A 155 14.54 -3.71 8.15
CA LEU A 155 14.63 -3.76 6.69
C LEU A 155 13.66 -4.77 6.07
N ILE A 156 12.91 -5.54 6.87
CA ILE A 156 12.08 -6.66 6.41
C ILE A 156 11.00 -6.23 5.41
N GLU A 157 10.46 -5.02 5.59
CA GLU A 157 9.47 -4.44 4.70
C GLU A 157 10.07 -4.09 3.33
N ASP A 158 11.30 -3.56 3.31
CA ASP A 158 12.02 -3.24 2.08
C ASP A 158 12.50 -4.51 1.35
N GLU A 159 12.92 -5.55 2.08
CA GLU A 159 13.22 -6.88 1.50
C GLU A 159 12.00 -7.43 0.72
N TYR A 160 10.81 -7.36 1.34
CA TYR A 160 9.55 -7.78 0.70
C TYR A 160 9.25 -6.96 -0.56
N ARG A 161 9.38 -5.63 -0.49
CA ARG A 161 9.17 -4.76 -1.66
C ARG A 161 10.13 -5.05 -2.80
N LEU A 162 11.41 -5.25 -2.50
CA LEU A 162 12.42 -5.61 -3.50
C LEU A 162 12.06 -6.93 -4.18
N ALA A 163 11.62 -7.93 -3.42
CA ALA A 163 11.21 -9.21 -3.98
C ALA A 163 10.04 -9.03 -4.97
N LEU A 164 9.02 -8.25 -4.62
CA LEU A 164 7.90 -7.96 -5.53
C LEU A 164 8.34 -7.20 -6.79
N LEU A 165 9.16 -6.15 -6.65
CA LEU A 165 9.66 -5.36 -7.78
C LEU A 165 10.47 -6.22 -8.76
N ARG A 166 11.34 -7.10 -8.24
CA ARG A 166 12.14 -8.01 -9.07
C ARG A 166 11.25 -8.99 -9.83
N THR A 167 10.35 -9.67 -9.13
CA THR A 167 9.43 -10.63 -9.76
C THR A 167 8.58 -9.97 -10.83
N GLU A 168 8.01 -8.80 -10.55
CA GLU A 168 7.19 -8.10 -11.53
C GLU A 168 8.01 -7.63 -12.74
N LEU A 169 9.21 -7.08 -12.52
CA LEU A 169 10.09 -6.66 -13.61
C LEU A 169 10.50 -7.82 -14.52
N GLU A 170 10.86 -8.96 -13.91
CA GLU A 170 11.22 -10.18 -14.63
C GLU A 170 10.04 -10.66 -15.48
N TRP A 171 8.86 -10.76 -14.87
CA TRP A 171 7.65 -11.20 -15.56
C TRP A 171 7.25 -10.28 -16.72
N VAL A 172 7.26 -8.96 -16.50
CA VAL A 172 6.92 -7.98 -17.55
C VAL A 172 7.90 -8.07 -18.72
N ARG A 173 9.20 -8.23 -18.45
CA ARG A 173 10.21 -8.38 -19.51
C ARG A 173 10.00 -9.66 -20.33
N ALA A 174 9.63 -10.77 -19.67
CA ALA A 174 9.33 -12.01 -20.35
C ALA A 174 8.12 -11.85 -21.29
N VAL A 175 7.01 -11.27 -20.81
CA VAL A 175 5.81 -11.04 -21.63
C VAL A 175 6.11 -10.11 -22.81
N VAL A 176 6.90 -9.05 -22.60
CA VAL A 176 7.34 -8.17 -23.71
C VAL A 176 8.14 -8.94 -24.76
N ALA A 177 9.03 -9.84 -24.34
CA ALA A 177 9.80 -10.66 -25.26
C ALA A 177 8.90 -11.61 -26.07
N GLU A 178 7.92 -12.24 -25.42
CA GLU A 178 6.94 -13.12 -26.05
C GLU A 178 6.03 -12.38 -27.05
N LEU A 179 5.57 -11.17 -26.69
CA LEU A 179 4.79 -10.31 -27.59
C LEU A 179 5.59 -9.90 -28.82
N ARG A 180 6.86 -9.52 -28.65
CA ARG A 180 7.75 -9.16 -29.77
C ARG A 180 8.09 -10.35 -30.66
N ALA A 181 8.21 -11.55 -30.07
CA ALA A 181 8.41 -12.79 -30.80
C ALA A 181 7.14 -13.28 -31.49
N GLY A 182 5.98 -12.73 -31.16
CA GLY A 182 4.67 -13.16 -31.65
C GLY A 182 4.18 -14.49 -31.06
N THR A 183 4.84 -15.00 -30.01
CA THR A 183 4.38 -16.21 -29.30
C THR A 183 3.14 -15.91 -28.46
N ILE A 184 3.01 -14.66 -27.99
CA ILE A 184 1.73 -14.09 -27.56
C ILE A 184 1.33 -13.06 -28.61
N THR A 185 0.14 -13.22 -29.18
CA THR A 185 -0.44 -12.26 -30.11
C THR A 185 -1.95 -12.44 -30.18
N TRP A 186 -2.65 -11.46 -30.74
CA TRP A 186 -4.08 -11.53 -31.00
C TRP A 186 -4.45 -10.64 -32.19
N SER A 187 -5.53 -11.01 -32.86
CA SER A 187 -6.26 -10.18 -33.83
C SER A 187 -7.73 -10.14 -33.44
N GLY A 188 -8.50 -9.20 -34.01
CA GLY A 188 -9.94 -9.14 -33.77
C GLY A 188 -10.66 -10.44 -34.16
N GLU A 189 -10.24 -11.05 -35.26
CA GLU A 189 -10.75 -12.34 -35.74
C GLU A 189 -10.37 -13.47 -34.78
N TRP A 190 -9.10 -13.55 -34.36
CA TRP A 190 -8.65 -14.55 -33.40
C TRP A 190 -9.42 -14.44 -32.09
N LEU A 191 -9.60 -13.24 -31.55
CA LEU A 191 -10.40 -13.04 -30.34
C LEU A 191 -11.85 -13.49 -30.55
N ALA A 192 -12.45 -13.19 -31.70
CA ALA A 192 -13.82 -13.61 -32.02
C ALA A 192 -13.97 -15.14 -32.03
N ASP A 193 -12.95 -15.89 -32.47
CA ASP A 193 -12.96 -17.37 -32.44
C ASP A 193 -13.01 -17.93 -31.01
N TRP A 194 -12.50 -17.18 -30.02
CA TRP A 194 -12.47 -17.59 -28.60
C TRP A 194 -13.53 -16.89 -27.73
N THR A 195 -14.07 -15.77 -28.18
CA THR A 195 -15.17 -15.04 -27.50
C THR A 195 -16.53 -15.29 -28.15
N GLY A 196 -16.57 -16.04 -29.27
CA GLY A 196 -17.77 -16.44 -29.98
C GLY A 196 -18.73 -17.16 -29.04
N GLY A 197 -19.86 -16.50 -28.77
CA GLY A 197 -20.85 -16.92 -27.79
C GLY A 197 -21.28 -18.37 -27.99
N GLY A 198 -21.17 -19.14 -26.91
CA GLY A 198 -22.02 -20.31 -26.75
C GLY A 198 -23.47 -19.86 -26.80
N GLU A 199 -24.16 -20.17 -27.89
CA GLU A 199 -25.58 -20.48 -27.81
C GLU A 199 -25.74 -21.65 -26.85
N ASN A 200 -26.14 -21.34 -25.60
CA ASN A 200 -27.11 -22.10 -24.80
C ASN A 200 -27.46 -21.34 -23.52
#